data_AF-A0A1J4RDT1-F1
#
_entry.id   AF-A0A1J4RDT1-F1
#
_cell.length_a   1.000
_cell.length_b   1.000
_cell.length_c   1.000
_cell.angle_alpha   90.00
_cell.angle_beta   90.00
_cell.angle_gamma   90.00
#
_symmetry.space_group_name_H-M   'P 1'
#
loop_
_entity.id
_entity.type
_entity.pdbx_description
1 polymer ?
#
loop_
_entity_poly.entity_id
_entity_poly.type
_entity_poly.pdbx_seq_one_letter_code
_entity_poly.pdbx_strand_id
1 'polypeptide(L)'
;MQNQELSEVYTYGPNPLLARSYLLFRKDHNGENAPIGDYTVLDEQEDLALAEKKLMNIIMQLNGENDLLELGNQTHSRLLFHCKPKEPDDPKQMIVFFSYTGQGVSKENAILTLEGFEDE
;
A
#
# COMPACT_ATOMS: atom_id res chain seq x y z
N MET A 1 4.19 11.13 34.63
CA MET A 1 3.36 11.47 33.46
C MET A 1 3.87 10.61 32.32
N GLN A 2 3.13 9.58 31.93
CA GLN A 2 3.51 8.74 30.79
C GLN A 2 3.24 9.55 29.52
N ASN A 3 4.27 9.79 28.70
CA ASN A 3 4.10 10.25 27.33
C ASN A 3 3.25 9.18 26.62
N GLN A 4 2.00 9.52 26.28
CA GLN A 4 1.30 8.80 25.23
C GLN A 4 2.04 9.11 23.94
N GLU A 5 2.85 8.16 23.45
CA GLU A 5 3.27 8.20 22.05
C GLU A 5 1.98 8.17 21.22
N LEU A 6 1.68 9.30 20.59
CA LEU A 6 0.61 9.38 19.60
C LEU A 6 1.01 8.41 18.48
N SER A 7 0.40 7.23 18.47
CA SER A 7 0.51 6.30 17.36
C SER A 7 0.09 7.03 16.09
N GLU A 8 0.98 7.12 15.10
CA GLU A 8 0.65 7.66 13.80
C GLU A 8 -0.57 6.92 13.25
N VAL A 9 -1.56 7.67 12.75
CA VAL A 9 -2.80 7.08 12.20
C VAL A 9 -2.76 7.20 10.69
N TYR A 10 -2.84 6.06 10.03
CA TYR A 10 -2.82 5.93 8.58
C TYR A 10 -4.22 5.68 8.03
N THR A 11 -4.52 6.31 6.88
CA THR A 11 -5.78 6.15 6.18
C THR A 11 -5.58 6.30 4.67
N TYR A 12 -6.61 6.04 3.87
CA TYR A 12 -6.55 6.14 2.43
C TYR A 12 -7.86 6.70 1.86
N GLY A 13 -7.80 7.18 0.62
CA GLY A 13 -8.97 7.63 -0.13
C GLY A 13 -8.74 7.53 -1.64
N PRO A 14 -9.79 7.67 -2.47
CA PRO A 14 -9.65 7.62 -3.92
C PRO A 14 -8.73 8.74 -4.42
N ASN A 15 -7.90 8.44 -5.43
CA ASN A 15 -7.09 9.45 -6.09
C ASN A 15 -7.96 10.24 -7.09
N PRO A 16 -8.09 11.58 -6.96
CA PRO A 16 -8.93 12.37 -7.85
C PRO A 16 -8.32 12.57 -9.25
N LEU A 17 -7.02 12.29 -9.42
CA LEU A 17 -6.29 12.53 -10.67
C LEU A 17 -6.08 11.27 -11.51
N LEU A 18 -6.07 10.10 -10.87
CA LEU A 18 -5.74 8.84 -11.53
C LEU A 18 -6.79 7.78 -11.18
N ALA A 19 -7.44 7.23 -12.22
CA ALA A 19 -8.37 6.13 -12.06
C ALA A 19 -7.65 4.89 -11.51
N ARG A 20 -8.36 4.06 -10.74
CA ARG A 20 -7.82 2.83 -10.12
C ARG A 20 -6.60 3.10 -9.22
N SER A 21 -6.52 4.29 -8.65
CA SER A 21 -5.48 4.70 -7.71
C SER A 21 -6.11 5.25 -6.43
N TYR A 22 -5.41 5.06 -5.31
CA TYR A 22 -5.77 5.55 -3.99
C TYR A 22 -4.62 6.38 -3.42
N LEU A 23 -4.92 7.50 -2.78
CA LEU A 23 -3.95 8.27 -2.00
C LEU A 23 -3.89 7.73 -0.58
N LEU A 24 -2.68 7.59 -0.06
CA LEU A 24 -2.41 7.21 1.33
C LEU A 24 -2.07 8.46 2.13
N PHE A 25 -2.59 8.52 3.35
CA PHE A 25 -2.42 9.66 4.25
C PHE A 25 -1.92 9.20 5.61
N ARG A 26 -1.08 10.02 6.23
CA ARG A 26 -0.78 9.98 7.66
C ARG A 26 -1.44 11.18 8.32
N LYS A 27 -2.09 10.96 9.46
CA LYS A 27 -2.56 12.06 10.30
C LYS A 27 -1.39 12.71 11.02
N ASP A 28 -1.28 14.02 10.89
CA ASP A 28 -0.32 14.80 11.66
C ASP A 28 -0.77 15.00 13.12
N HIS A 29 0.02 15.72 13.91
CA HIS A 29 -0.30 16.03 15.31
C HIS A 29 -1.57 16.87 15.49
N ASN A 30 -2.05 17.53 14.43
CA ASN A 30 -3.29 18.31 14.42
C ASN A 30 -4.49 17.46 13.96
N GLY A 31 -4.27 16.21 13.57
CA GLY A 31 -5.27 15.30 13.02
C GLY A 31 -5.58 15.55 11.54
N GLU A 32 -4.78 16.39 10.87
CA GLU A 32 -4.91 16.66 9.43
C GLU A 32 -4.26 15.55 8.60
N ASN A 33 -4.87 15.22 7.47
CA ASN A 33 -4.37 14.18 6.57
C ASN A 33 -3.25 14.75 5.68
N ALA A 34 -2.01 14.36 5.94
CA ALA A 34 -0.87 14.63 5.06
C ALA A 34 -0.68 13.46 4.08
N PRO A 35 -0.60 13.69 2.76
CA PRO A 35 -0.37 12.62 1.79
C PRO A 35 1.05 12.06 1.92
N ILE A 36 1.17 10.75 1.95
CA ILE A 36 2.45 10.04 2.12
C ILE A 36 2.77 9.09 0.97
N GLY A 37 1.85 8.91 0.02
CA GLY A 37 1.98 7.91 -1.00
C GLY A 37 0.70 7.64 -1.78
N ASP A 38 0.78 6.67 -2.68
CA ASP A 38 -0.35 6.19 -3.46
C ASP A 38 -0.26 4.68 -3.72
N TYR A 39 -1.42 4.06 -3.93
CA TYR A 39 -1.55 2.68 -4.38
C TYR A 39 -2.30 2.65 -5.70
N THR A 40 -1.62 2.25 -6.77
CA THR A 40 -2.13 2.27 -8.14
C THR A 40 -2.24 0.86 -8.69
N VAL A 41 -3.44 0.45 -9.09
CA VAL A 41 -3.73 -0.86 -9.69
C VAL A 41 -3.48 -0.81 -11.19
N LEU A 42 -2.52 -1.62 -11.66
CA LEU A 42 -2.12 -1.74 -13.06
C LEU A 42 -2.87 -2.85 -13.80
N ASP A 43 -3.29 -3.90 -13.10
CA ASP A 43 -4.08 -4.97 -13.72
C ASP A 43 -5.53 -4.48 -13.95
N GLU A 44 -5.89 -4.26 -15.22
CA GLU A 44 -7.25 -3.83 -15.61
C GLU A 44 -8.31 -4.88 -15.31
N GLN A 45 -7.93 -6.16 -15.20
CA GLN A 45 -8.83 -7.27 -14.92
C GLN A 45 -9.03 -7.50 -13.42
N GLU A 46 -8.20 -6.87 -12.58
CA GLU A 46 -8.36 -6.98 -11.13
C GLU A 46 -9.65 -6.29 -10.67
N ASP A 47 -10.42 -7.01 -9.86
CA ASP A 47 -11.57 -6.47 -9.13
C ASP A 47 -11.08 -5.38 -8.16
N LEU A 48 -11.59 -4.16 -8.32
CA LEU A 48 -11.22 -3.03 -7.48
C LEU A 48 -11.58 -3.25 -6.00
N ALA A 49 -12.60 -4.04 -5.71
CA ALA A 49 -12.94 -4.40 -4.33
C ALA A 49 -11.88 -5.33 -3.71
N LEU A 50 -11.24 -6.19 -4.52
CA LEU A 50 -10.10 -7.00 -4.08
C LEU A 50 -8.86 -6.12 -3.88
N ALA A 51 -8.60 -5.20 -4.81
CA ALA A 51 -7.50 -4.24 -4.69
C ALA A 51 -7.62 -3.37 -3.43
N GLU A 52 -8.82 -2.88 -3.12
CA GLU A 52 -9.08 -2.10 -1.91
C GLU A 52 -8.81 -2.92 -0.65
N LYS A 53 -9.21 -4.19 -0.58
CA LYS A 53 -8.89 -5.06 0.56
C LYS A 53 -7.40 -5.28 0.75
N LYS A 54 -6.62 -5.37 -0.34
CA LYS A 54 -5.15 -5.44 -0.25
C LYS A 54 -4.58 -4.15 0.36
N LEU A 55 -5.09 -2.99 -0.08
CA LEU A 55 -4.74 -1.70 0.49
C LEU A 55 -5.14 -1.58 1.96
N MET A 56 -6.32 -2.08 2.35
CA MET A 56 -6.73 -2.15 3.76
C MET A 56 -5.72 -2.92 4.60
N ASN A 57 -5.25 -4.09 4.15
CA ASN A 57 -4.21 -4.83 4.88
C ASN A 57 -2.91 -4.04 5.04
N ILE A 58 -2.52 -3.25 4.03
CA ILE A 58 -1.34 -2.37 4.12
C ILE A 58 -1.57 -1.30 5.20
N ILE A 59 -2.73 -0.64 5.21
CA ILE A 59 -3.07 0.40 6.17
C ILE A 59 -3.20 -0.16 7.59
N MET A 60 -3.81 -1.34 7.74
CA MET A 60 -3.88 -2.09 9.01
C MET A 60 -2.48 -2.36 9.55
N GLN A 61 -1.57 -2.87 8.72
CA GLN A 61 -0.17 -3.09 9.11
C GLN A 61 0.54 -1.79 9.52
N LEU A 62 0.37 -0.70 8.77
CA LEU A 62 0.94 0.61 9.13
C LEU A 62 0.40 1.12 10.48
N ASN A 63 -0.85 0.80 10.80
CA ASN A 63 -1.47 1.09 12.10
C ASN A 63 -1.11 0.07 13.20
N GLY A 64 -0.22 -0.90 12.93
CA GLY A 64 0.23 -1.90 13.90
C GLY A 64 -0.74 -3.08 14.13
N GLU A 65 -1.76 -3.24 13.28
CA GLU A 65 -2.70 -4.36 13.36
C GLU A 65 -2.10 -5.64 12.76
N ASN A 66 -2.26 -6.76 13.45
CA ASN A 66 -1.72 -8.07 13.04
C ASN A 66 -2.80 -9.04 12.55
N ASP A 67 -4.07 -8.77 12.84
CA ASP A 67 -5.21 -9.58 12.41
C ASP A 67 -5.73 -9.09 11.05
N LEU A 68 -4.96 -9.40 10.00
CA LEU A 68 -5.22 -8.91 8.65
C LEU A 68 -6.34 -9.69 7.96
N LEU A 69 -6.97 -9.07 6.96
CA LEU A 69 -7.96 -9.74 6.12
C LEU A 69 -7.34 -10.94 5.40
N GLU A 70 -7.98 -12.11 5.53
CA GLU A 70 -7.57 -13.31 4.80
C GLU A 70 -7.99 -13.21 3.32
N LEU A 71 -7.01 -13.04 2.42
CA LEU A 71 -7.26 -12.90 0.97
C LEU A 71 -6.85 -14.13 0.14
N GLY A 72 -6.27 -15.16 0.75
CA GLY A 72 -5.64 -16.28 0.04
C GLY A 72 -6.54 -17.02 -0.96
N ASN A 73 -7.83 -17.17 -0.62
CA ASN A 73 -8.82 -17.80 -1.50
C ASN A 73 -9.32 -16.87 -2.61
N GLN A 74 -9.08 -15.56 -2.50
CA GLN A 74 -9.55 -14.55 -3.45
C GLN A 74 -8.47 -14.14 -4.45
N THR A 75 -7.19 -14.26 -4.08
CA THR A 75 -6.08 -13.87 -4.96
C THR A 75 -5.63 -14.97 -5.91
N HIS A 76 -5.86 -16.25 -5.57
CA HIS A 76 -5.44 -17.46 -6.32
C HIS A 76 -3.99 -17.41 -6.86
N SER A 77 -3.13 -16.59 -6.27
CA SER A 77 -1.82 -16.25 -6.81
C SER A 77 -0.83 -16.03 -5.69
N ARG A 78 0.43 -16.35 -5.96
CA ARG A 78 1.54 -15.99 -5.08
C ARG A 78 1.85 -14.52 -5.33
N LEU A 79 1.67 -13.68 -4.31
CA LEU A 79 2.09 -12.29 -4.37
C LEU A 79 3.62 -12.24 -4.33
N LEU A 80 4.22 -11.69 -5.38
CA LEU A 80 5.63 -11.32 -5.39
C LEU A 80 5.70 -9.79 -5.34
N PHE A 81 6.74 -9.25 -4.74
CA PHE A 81 6.98 -7.81 -4.73
C PHE A 81 8.46 -7.50 -4.95
N HIS A 82 8.71 -6.30 -5.47
CA HIS A 82 10.04 -5.76 -5.65
C HIS A 82 10.07 -4.32 -5.15
N CYS A 83 10.88 -4.06 -4.13
CA CYS A 83 11.20 -2.69 -3.71
C CYS A 83 12.24 -2.11 -4.67
N LYS A 84 11.87 -1.07 -5.43
CA LYS A 84 12.86 -0.37 -6.25
C LYS A 84 13.87 0.35 -5.37
N PRO A 85 15.15 0.47 -5.78
CA PRO A 85 16.08 1.35 -5.09
C PRO A 85 15.50 2.76 -4.98
N LYS A 86 15.64 3.39 -3.81
CA LYS A 86 15.25 4.79 -3.63
C LYS A 86 16.17 5.71 -4.44
N GLU A 87 15.57 6.69 -5.09
CA GLU A 87 16.34 7.79 -5.65
C GLU A 87 16.84 8.69 -4.49
N PRO A 88 18.07 9.24 -4.55
CA PRO A 88 18.65 10.00 -3.45
C PRO A 88 17.80 11.20 -2.98
N ASP A 89 17.01 11.76 -3.90
CA ASP A 89 16.18 12.95 -3.68
C ASP A 89 14.68 12.64 -3.52
N ASP A 90 14.27 11.36 -3.55
CA ASP A 90 12.88 10.95 -3.37
C ASP A 90 12.68 10.28 -2.00
N PRO A 91 11.91 10.88 -1.08
CA PRO A 91 11.61 10.27 0.22
C PRO A 91 10.74 9.01 0.10
N LYS A 92 10.14 8.75 -1.07
CA LYS A 92 9.22 7.64 -1.28
C LYS A 92 9.94 6.36 -1.70
N GLN A 93 9.59 5.27 -1.02
CA GLN A 93 9.87 3.92 -1.48
C GLN A 93 8.81 3.52 -2.52
N MET A 94 9.25 3.01 -3.67
CA MET A 94 8.35 2.38 -4.65
C MET A 94 8.41 0.85 -4.51
N ILE A 95 7.25 0.22 -4.37
CA ILE A 95 7.09 -1.24 -4.30
C ILE A 95 6.19 -1.67 -5.45
N VAL A 96 6.70 -2.55 -6.31
CA VAL A 96 5.94 -3.12 -7.42
C VAL A 96 5.47 -4.52 -7.04
N PHE A 97 4.17 -4.74 -7.08
CA PHE A 97 3.55 -6.05 -6.84
C PHE A 97 3.33 -6.78 -8.15
N PHE A 98 3.52 -8.10 -8.10
CA PHE A 98 3.31 -8.97 -9.25
C PHE A 98 2.33 -10.09 -8.89
N SER A 99 1.48 -10.44 -9.86
CA SER A 99 0.68 -11.65 -9.83
C SER A 99 1.38 -12.78 -10.57
N TYR A 100 1.37 -13.97 -9.98
CA TYR A 100 1.83 -15.20 -10.63
C TYR A 100 0.77 -16.30 -10.51
N THR A 101 0.28 -16.75 -11.67
CA THR A 101 -0.81 -17.74 -11.80
C THR A 101 -0.31 -19.18 -11.94
N GLY A 102 1.00 -19.43 -11.77
CA GLY A 102 1.60 -20.75 -11.93
C GLY A 102 1.95 -21.14 -13.37
N GLN A 103 1.57 -20.33 -14.37
CA GLN A 103 1.94 -20.53 -15.78
C GLN A 103 2.39 -19.20 -16.41
N GLY A 104 3.49 -19.23 -17.16
CA GLY A 104 4.02 -18.06 -17.87
C GLY A 104 4.84 -17.10 -17.00
N VAL A 105 4.98 -15.85 -17.45
CA VAL A 105 5.72 -14.80 -16.73
C VAL A 105 4.82 -14.10 -15.71
N SER A 106 5.39 -13.68 -14.57
CA SER A 106 4.69 -12.82 -13.62
C SER A 106 4.34 -11.47 -14.24
N LYS A 107 3.17 -10.92 -13.94
CA LYS A 107 2.72 -9.62 -14.44
C LYS A 107 2.69 -8.60 -13.31
N GLU A 108 3.10 -7.36 -13.60
CA GLU A 108 2.90 -6.24 -12.67
C GLU A 108 1.41 -6.06 -12.44
N ASN A 109 1.02 -6.04 -11.16
CA ASN A 109 -0.37 -5.95 -10.73
C ASN A 109 -0.65 -4.57 -10.12
N ALA A 110 0.22 -4.08 -9.24
CA ALA A 110 0.02 -2.80 -8.58
C ALA A 110 1.36 -2.15 -8.21
N ILE A 111 1.33 -0.84 -8.01
CA ILE A 111 2.45 -0.06 -7.47
C ILE A 111 1.99 0.59 -6.18
N LEU A 112 2.79 0.47 -5.13
CA LEU A 112 2.70 1.26 -3.90
C LEU A 112 3.86 2.25 -3.87
N THR A 113 3.58 3.52 -3.61
CA THR A 113 4.58 4.50 -3.18
C THR A 113 4.31 4.87 -1.72
N LEU A 114 5.35 4.99 -0.90
CA LEU A 114 5.19 5.33 0.51
C LEU A 114 6.44 6.03 1.07
N GLU A 115 6.24 7.15 1.75
CA GLU A 115 7.29 7.81 2.56
C GLU A 115 7.51 7.06 3.89
N GLY A 116 8.72 7.17 4.45
CA GLY A 116 8.99 6.66 5.82
C GLY A 116 9.32 5.17 5.93
N PHE A 117 9.52 4.46 4.82
CA PHE A 117 10.11 3.12 4.83
C PHE A 117 11.62 3.23 5.13
N GLU A 118 12.09 3.04 6.36
CA GLU A 118 13.53 2.87 6.61
C GLU A 118 13.86 1.37 6.61
N ASP A 119 14.88 0.97 5.84
CA ASP A 119 15.45 -0.37 5.95
C ASP A 119 16.24 -0.40 7.28
N GLU A 120 15.72 -1.09 8.30
CA GLU A 120 16.51 -1.44 9.50
C GLU A 120 17.71 -2.33 9.15
#